data_AF-A0A2S9FCB2-F1
#
_entry.id   AF-A0A2S9FCB2-F1
#
_cell.length_a   1.000
_cell.length_b   1.000
_cell.length_c   1.000
_cell.angle_alpha   90.00
_cell.angle_beta   90.00
_cell.angle_gamma   90.00
#
_symmetry.space_group_name_H-M   'P 1'
#
loop_
_entity.id
_entity.type
_entity.pdbx_description
1 polymer ?
#
loop_
_entity_poly.entity_id
_entity_poly.type
_entity_poly.pdbx_seq_one_letter_code
_entity_poly.pdbx_strand_id
1 'polypeptide(L)'
;MLAVVLLTVGGCGRERGSAPQPTQDPTAATQFADDLAKKVTSDAMMIHLDRLQEIADTNDGDRALGSPGYDASVDYVVNSLRDKGFDVQTPEFEVKIPWADEPSLTVAGDAVEARPMQYTVGTDGDGVSGPILVARSEDTPGCTAGDYDGLQVEGAVVLVDRGSCPFGQKQSVVAER
;
A
#
# COMPACT_ATOMS: atom_id res chain seq x y z
N MET A 1 -57.35 -47.38 -8.12
CA MET A 1 -56.45 -46.78 -9.12
C MET A 1 -56.16 -45.36 -8.66
N LEU A 2 -55.06 -45.16 -7.94
CA LEU A 2 -54.68 -43.89 -7.32
C LEU A 2 -53.87 -43.09 -8.35
N ALA A 3 -54.39 -41.95 -8.82
CA ALA A 3 -53.73 -41.10 -9.80
C ALA A 3 -52.82 -40.09 -9.08
N VAL A 4 -51.51 -40.20 -9.30
CA VAL A 4 -50.50 -39.26 -8.81
C VAL A 4 -50.38 -38.13 -9.83
N VAL A 5 -50.64 -36.90 -9.40
CA VAL A 5 -50.41 -35.69 -10.19
C VAL A 5 -48.99 -35.20 -9.91
N LEU A 6 -48.12 -35.30 -10.91
CA LEU A 6 -46.76 -34.74 -10.88
C LEU A 6 -46.83 -33.26 -11.26
N LEU A 7 -46.60 -32.37 -10.27
CA LEU A 7 -46.34 -30.95 -10.51
C LEU A 7 -44.86 -30.77 -10.90
N THR A 8 -44.61 -30.39 -12.15
CA THR A 8 -43.28 -29.98 -12.62
C THR A 8 -43.05 -28.51 -12.28
N VAL A 9 -42.09 -28.24 -11.39
CA VAL A 9 -41.60 -26.89 -11.13
C VAL A 9 -40.70 -26.46 -12.29
N GLY A 10 -41.20 -25.61 -13.17
CA GLY A 10 -40.42 -24.98 -14.23
C GLY A 10 -39.43 -23.97 -13.63
N GLY A 11 -38.15 -24.31 -13.60
CA GLY A 11 -37.10 -23.38 -13.20
C GLY A 11 -36.97 -22.24 -14.21
N CYS A 12 -36.96 -20.99 -13.73
CA CYS A 12 -36.59 -19.82 -14.53
C CYS A 12 -35.08 -19.80 -14.78
N GLY A 13 -34.58 -20.76 -15.57
CA GLY A 13 -33.27 -20.66 -16.18
C GLY A 13 -33.32 -19.59 -17.25
N ARG A 14 -32.81 -18.39 -16.96
CA ARG A 14 -32.49 -17.41 -18.01
C ARG A 14 -31.38 -18.04 -18.85
N GLU A 15 -31.73 -18.68 -19.96
CA GLU A 15 -30.80 -18.90 -21.04
C GLU A 15 -30.30 -17.51 -21.44
N ARG A 16 -29.09 -17.15 -20.99
CA ARG A 16 -28.32 -16.12 -21.67
C ARG A 16 -27.99 -16.71 -23.02
N GLY A 17 -28.89 -16.58 -23.98
CA GLY A 17 -28.56 -16.79 -25.38
C GLY A 17 -27.30 -16.00 -25.66
N SER A 18 -26.28 -16.64 -26.23
CA SER A 18 -25.07 -15.97 -26.66
C SER A 18 -25.49 -14.82 -27.58
N ALA A 19 -25.49 -13.60 -27.04
CA ALA A 19 -25.65 -12.42 -27.86
C ALA A 19 -24.53 -12.48 -28.92
N PRO A 20 -24.81 -12.17 -30.19
CA PRO A 20 -23.76 -12.03 -31.18
C PRO A 20 -22.71 -11.08 -30.60
N GLN A 21 -21.51 -11.60 -30.37
CA GLN A 21 -20.42 -10.78 -29.90
C GLN A 21 -20.12 -9.80 -31.04
N PRO A 22 -20.12 -8.47 -30.79
CA PRO A 22 -19.82 -7.51 -31.84
C PRO A 22 -18.50 -7.93 -32.51
N THR A 23 -18.50 -8.06 -33.84
CA THR A 23 -17.28 -8.31 -34.59
C THR A 23 -16.32 -7.16 -34.28
N GLN A 24 -15.29 -7.42 -33.49
CA GLN A 24 -14.29 -6.41 -33.17
C GLN A 24 -13.46 -6.15 -34.42
N ASP A 25 -13.65 -4.99 -35.04
CA ASP A 25 -12.80 -4.54 -36.13
C ASP A 25 -11.45 -4.07 -35.56
N PRO A 26 -10.36 -4.82 -35.79
CA PRO A 26 -9.04 -4.46 -35.28
C PRO A 26 -8.57 -3.10 -35.81
N THR A 27 -9.06 -2.67 -36.98
CA THR A 27 -8.71 -1.40 -37.61
C THR A 27 -9.32 -0.23 -36.84
N ALA A 28 -10.60 -0.33 -36.50
CA ALA A 28 -11.29 0.68 -35.70
C ALA A 28 -10.69 0.81 -34.29
N ALA A 29 -10.32 -0.33 -33.67
CA ALA A 29 -9.64 -0.34 -32.38
C ALA A 29 -8.26 0.37 -32.46
N THR A 30 -7.49 0.12 -33.52
CA THR A 30 -6.18 0.75 -33.74
C THR A 30 -6.32 2.26 -33.94
N GLN A 31 -7.28 2.69 -34.78
CA GLN A 31 -7.55 4.12 -35.01
C GLN A 31 -7.95 4.84 -33.72
N PHE A 32 -8.82 4.24 -32.92
CA PHE A 32 -9.20 4.80 -31.63
C PHE A 32 -7.99 4.95 -30.68
N ALA A 33 -7.13 3.93 -30.61
CA ALA A 33 -5.93 3.96 -29.78
C ALA A 33 -4.97 5.08 -30.23
N ASP A 34 -4.75 5.22 -31.54
CA ASP A 34 -3.90 6.26 -32.11
C ASP A 34 -4.45 7.67 -31.82
N ASP A 35 -5.76 7.85 -31.94
CA ASP A 35 -6.40 9.13 -31.69
C ASP A 35 -6.42 9.48 -30.20
N LEU A 36 -6.54 8.50 -29.32
CA LEU A 36 -6.40 8.70 -27.88
C LEU A 36 -4.96 9.08 -27.53
N ALA A 37 -3.97 8.37 -28.07
CA ALA A 37 -2.56 8.65 -27.80
C ALA A 37 -2.17 10.08 -28.18
N LYS A 38 -2.67 10.59 -29.32
CA LYS A 38 -2.45 11.98 -29.74
C LYS A 38 -3.05 13.03 -28.81
N LYS A 39 -4.07 12.68 -28.02
CA LYS A 39 -4.74 13.58 -27.07
C LYS A 39 -4.05 13.59 -25.70
N VAL A 40 -3.23 12.59 -25.38
CA VAL A 40 -2.44 12.54 -24.15
C VAL A 40 -1.13 13.28 -24.40
N THR A 41 -0.99 14.47 -23.82
CA THR A 41 0.19 15.33 -24.03
C THR A 41 0.89 15.61 -22.71
N SER A 42 2.22 15.72 -22.77
CA SER A 42 3.02 16.08 -21.60
C SER A 42 2.67 17.45 -21.06
N ASP A 43 2.40 18.42 -21.93
CA ASP A 43 2.03 19.78 -21.53
C ASP A 43 0.74 19.80 -20.69
N ALA A 44 -0.28 19.02 -21.11
CA ALA A 44 -1.51 18.89 -20.33
C ALA A 44 -1.27 18.18 -18.98
N MET A 45 -0.40 17.17 -18.94
CA MET A 45 -0.03 16.49 -17.69
C MET A 45 0.71 17.44 -16.73
N MET A 46 1.62 18.26 -17.24
CA MET A 46 2.39 19.20 -16.43
C MET A 46 1.50 20.23 -15.73
N ILE A 47 0.44 20.72 -16.37
CA ILE A 47 -0.55 21.60 -15.71
C ILE A 47 -1.12 20.96 -14.44
N HIS A 48 -1.45 19.67 -14.49
CA HIS A 48 -1.98 18.97 -13.32
C HIS A 48 -0.92 18.71 -12.26
N LEU A 49 0.30 18.36 -12.67
CA LEU A 49 1.43 18.16 -11.75
C LEU A 49 1.81 19.45 -11.01
N ASP A 50 1.88 20.57 -11.72
CA ASP A 50 2.19 21.88 -11.13
C ASP A 50 1.13 22.27 -10.10
N ARG A 51 -0.16 22.05 -10.42
CA ARG A 51 -1.24 22.34 -9.47
C ARG A 51 -1.20 21.43 -8.24
N LEU A 52 -0.90 20.15 -8.40
CA LEU A 52 -0.74 19.23 -7.27
C LEU A 52 0.51 19.58 -6.44
N GLN A 53 1.58 20.07 -7.06
CA GLN A 53 2.75 20.55 -6.33
C GLN A 53 2.42 21.82 -5.54
N GLU A 54 1.71 22.78 -6.12
CA GLU A 54 1.24 23.98 -5.42
C GLU A 54 0.36 23.64 -4.21
N ILE A 55 -0.51 22.63 -4.35
CA ILE A 55 -1.30 22.13 -3.21
C ILE A 55 -0.37 21.61 -2.11
N ALA A 56 0.69 20.86 -2.45
CA ALA A 56 1.66 20.40 -1.46
C ALA A 56 2.38 21.59 -0.79
N ASP A 57 2.89 22.52 -1.58
CA ASP A 57 3.69 23.66 -1.10
C ASP A 57 2.89 24.58 -0.16
N THR A 58 1.57 24.67 -0.37
CA THR A 58 0.65 25.44 0.47
C THR A 58 0.11 24.68 1.69
N ASN A 59 0.38 23.38 1.80
CA ASN A 59 -0.07 22.51 2.89
C ASN A 59 1.11 21.72 3.49
N ASP A 60 2.02 22.44 4.15
CA ASP A 60 3.18 21.88 4.88
C ASP A 60 4.17 21.04 4.04
N GLY A 61 4.08 21.12 2.71
CA GLY A 61 4.97 20.46 1.78
C GLY A 61 4.54 19.05 1.37
N ASP A 62 3.36 18.57 1.77
CA ASP A 62 2.90 17.22 1.44
C ASP A 62 1.42 17.11 1.00
N ARG A 63 1.08 15.91 0.53
CA ARG A 63 -0.29 15.46 0.23
C ARG A 63 -0.53 14.09 0.84
N ALA A 64 0.06 13.85 2.01
CA ALA A 64 -0.02 12.58 2.71
C ALA A 64 -1.46 12.31 3.15
N LEU A 65 -1.86 11.04 3.17
CA LEU A 65 -3.20 10.65 3.59
C LEU A 65 -3.52 11.24 4.98
N GLY A 66 -4.68 11.91 5.09
CA GLY A 66 -5.13 12.55 6.33
C GLY A 66 -4.55 13.95 6.57
N SER A 67 -3.73 14.49 5.65
CA SER A 67 -3.27 15.88 5.71
C SER A 67 -4.22 16.84 4.96
N PRO A 68 -4.23 18.14 5.29
CA PRO A 68 -4.99 19.14 4.52
C PRO A 68 -4.62 19.16 3.03
N GLY A 69 -3.37 18.86 2.68
CA GLY A 69 -2.92 18.75 1.30
C GLY A 69 -3.56 17.57 0.56
N TYR A 70 -3.85 16.46 1.23
CA TYR A 70 -4.62 15.36 0.65
C TYR A 70 -6.05 15.78 0.32
N ASP A 71 -6.75 16.42 1.26
CA ASP A 71 -8.14 16.88 1.05
C ASP A 71 -8.24 17.87 -0.11
N ALA A 72 -7.33 18.86 -0.16
CA ALA A 72 -7.26 19.81 -1.26
C ALA A 72 -6.96 19.14 -2.62
N SER A 73 -6.21 18.04 -2.61
CA SER A 73 -5.92 17.26 -3.82
C SER A 73 -7.12 16.47 -4.30
N VAL A 74 -7.88 15.87 -3.38
CA VAL A 74 -9.14 15.19 -3.69
C VAL A 74 -10.10 16.19 -4.35
N ASP A 75 -10.28 17.37 -3.75
CA ASP A 75 -11.14 18.42 -4.31
C ASP A 75 -10.71 18.84 -5.72
N TYR A 76 -9.41 19.03 -5.93
CA TYR A 76 -8.88 19.39 -7.24
C TYR A 76 -9.21 18.35 -8.31
N VAL A 77 -8.95 17.07 -8.03
CA VAL A 77 -9.21 15.97 -8.97
C VAL A 77 -10.70 15.81 -9.22
N VAL A 78 -11.51 15.85 -8.17
CA VAL A 78 -12.96 15.73 -8.25
C VAL A 78 -13.56 16.81 -9.14
N ASN A 79 -13.17 18.07 -8.91
CA ASN A 79 -13.68 19.19 -9.70
C ASN A 79 -13.18 19.12 -11.15
N SER A 80 -11.90 18.78 -11.37
CA SER A 80 -11.35 18.61 -12.73
C SER A 80 -12.10 17.57 -13.55
N LEU A 81 -12.52 16.47 -12.92
CA LEU A 81 -13.31 15.42 -13.56
C LEU A 81 -14.77 15.83 -13.78
N ARG A 82 -15.42 16.44 -12.78
CA ARG A 82 -16.80 16.92 -12.92
C ARG A 82 -16.93 17.99 -14.02
N ASP A 83 -15.94 18.87 -14.16
CA ASP A 83 -15.87 19.87 -15.24
C ASP A 83 -15.77 19.25 -16.64
N LYS A 84 -15.37 17.97 -16.74
CA LYS A 84 -15.35 17.19 -17.98
C LYS A 84 -16.57 16.27 -18.14
N GLY A 85 -17.56 16.40 -17.26
CA GLY A 85 -18.83 15.67 -17.33
C GLY A 85 -18.78 14.26 -16.74
N PHE A 86 -17.76 13.94 -15.96
CA PHE A 86 -17.71 12.67 -15.22
C PHE A 86 -18.62 12.74 -13.98
N ASP A 87 -19.29 11.63 -13.70
CA ASP A 87 -19.90 11.37 -12.40
C ASP A 87 -18.83 10.85 -11.43
N VAL A 88 -18.63 11.53 -10.31
CA VAL A 88 -17.49 11.31 -9.40
C VAL A 88 -17.98 11.08 -7.98
N GLN A 89 -17.54 9.96 -7.41
CA GLN A 89 -17.78 9.56 -6.02
C GLN A 89 -16.47 9.54 -5.22
N THR A 90 -16.56 9.89 -3.94
CA THR A 90 -15.43 9.90 -3.00
C THR A 90 -15.80 9.07 -1.77
N PRO A 91 -15.77 7.73 -1.86
CA PRO A 91 -16.08 6.88 -0.73
C PRO A 91 -15.04 7.04 0.38
N GLU A 92 -15.52 7.18 1.62
CA GLU A 92 -14.68 7.27 2.81
C GLU A 92 -14.39 5.88 3.37
N PHE A 93 -13.19 5.70 3.92
CA PHE A 93 -12.77 4.47 4.60
C PHE A 93 -11.76 4.80 5.69
N GLU A 94 -11.71 3.96 6.71
CA GLU A 94 -10.76 4.09 7.81
C GLU A 94 -9.44 3.39 7.48
N VAL A 95 -8.33 4.02 7.86
CA VAL A 95 -6.99 3.44 7.78
C VAL A 95 -6.22 3.66 9.07
N LYS A 96 -5.25 2.79 9.33
CA LYS A 96 -4.27 2.99 10.39
C LYS A 96 -3.11 3.80 9.81
N ILE A 97 -2.93 5.02 10.31
CA ILE A 97 -1.76 5.84 9.97
C ILE A 97 -0.66 5.52 11.00
N PRO A 98 0.51 5.00 10.57
CA PRO A 98 1.61 4.75 11.49
C PRO A 98 2.16 6.09 11.98
N TRP A 99 2.38 6.19 13.29
CA TRP A 99 3.01 7.34 13.92
C TRP A 99 4.02 6.86 14.96
N ALA A 100 5.09 7.63 15.14
CA ALA A 100 6.10 7.40 16.15
C ALA A 100 6.54 8.75 16.73
N ASP A 101 6.80 8.77 18.03
CA ASP A 101 7.53 9.83 18.69
C ASP A 101 8.96 9.94 18.15
N GLU A 102 9.63 11.04 18.48
CA GLU A 102 11.06 11.21 18.18
C GLU A 102 11.87 10.07 18.81
N PRO A 103 12.58 9.26 18.00
CA PRO A 103 13.26 8.08 18.51
C PRO A 103 14.53 8.46 19.29
N SER A 104 14.89 7.64 20.27
CA SER A 104 16.16 7.71 20.97
C SER A 104 16.84 6.35 20.97
N LEU A 105 18.07 6.29 20.48
CA LEU A 105 18.91 5.11 20.48
C LEU A 105 20.31 5.46 20.96
N THR A 106 20.82 4.71 21.92
CA THR A 106 22.20 4.84 22.40
C THR A 106 22.93 3.51 22.32
N VAL A 107 24.19 3.54 21.87
CA VAL A 107 25.08 2.38 21.82
C VAL A 107 26.34 2.73 22.60
N ALA A 108 26.64 1.95 23.65
CA ALA A 108 27.80 2.19 24.53
C ALA A 108 27.88 3.62 25.12
N GLY A 109 26.72 4.29 25.28
CA GLY A 109 26.61 5.66 25.79
C GLY A 109 26.60 6.75 24.70
N ASP A 110 26.91 6.41 23.45
CA ASP A 110 26.86 7.34 22.33
C ASP A 110 25.49 7.32 21.66
N ALA A 111 24.97 8.51 21.32
CA ALA A 111 23.72 8.63 20.58
C ALA A 111 23.90 8.18 19.13
N VAL A 112 22.92 7.44 18.61
CA VAL A 112 22.88 6.95 17.23
C VAL A 112 21.58 7.43 16.58
N GLU A 113 21.67 7.96 15.36
CA GLU A 113 20.48 8.31 14.58
C GLU A 113 19.62 7.07 14.35
N ALA A 114 18.37 7.13 14.80
CA ALA A 114 17.39 6.08 14.62
C ALA A 114 16.25 6.59 13.75
N ARG A 115 15.72 5.70 12.91
CA ARG A 115 14.51 5.96 12.12
C ARG A 115 13.57 4.79 12.35
N PRO A 116 12.47 4.96 13.11
CA PRO A 116 11.55 3.87 13.38
C PRO A 116 10.93 3.40 12.07
N MET A 117 10.79 2.09 11.93
CA MET A 117 10.09 1.53 10.78
C MET A 117 8.59 1.74 10.96
N GLN A 118 7.86 1.97 9.86
CA GLN A 118 6.41 2.11 9.95
C GLN A 118 5.78 0.85 10.53
N TYR A 119 4.78 1.03 11.38
CA TYR A 119 4.04 -0.04 12.07
C TYR A 119 4.85 -0.85 13.09
N THR A 120 6.01 -0.38 13.54
CA THR A 120 6.69 -0.99 14.69
C THR A 120 5.97 -0.65 15.99
N VAL A 121 6.00 -1.57 16.94
CA VAL A 121 5.60 -1.27 18.31
C VAL A 121 6.62 -0.32 18.94
N GLY A 122 6.14 0.71 19.65
CA GLY A 122 6.99 1.55 20.48
C GLY A 122 7.45 0.82 21.74
N THR A 123 8.47 1.35 22.39
CA THR A 123 8.83 0.94 23.76
C THR A 123 8.00 1.73 24.77
N ASP A 124 7.86 1.22 25.99
CA ASP A 124 7.37 2.02 27.12
C ASP A 124 8.32 3.20 27.43
N GLY A 125 7.92 4.10 28.33
CA GLY A 125 8.67 5.33 28.64
C GLY A 125 10.10 5.10 29.16
N ASP A 126 10.37 3.95 29.77
CA ASP A 126 11.72 3.56 30.23
C ASP A 126 12.60 2.99 29.09
N GLY A 127 12.03 2.80 27.91
CA GLY A 127 12.72 2.18 26.77
C GLY A 127 12.92 0.66 26.94
N VAL A 128 13.75 0.11 26.06
CA VAL A 128 14.29 -1.26 26.17
C VAL A 128 15.81 -1.19 26.09
N SER A 129 16.49 -2.06 26.85
CA SER A 129 17.95 -2.12 26.90
C SER A 129 18.40 -3.57 27.00
N GLY A 130 19.52 -3.88 26.34
CA GLY A 130 20.07 -5.24 26.31
C GLY A 130 21.44 -5.28 25.63
N PRO A 131 22.16 -6.40 25.70
CA PRO A 131 23.36 -6.59 24.91
C PRO A 131 23.02 -6.52 23.42
N ILE A 132 23.93 -5.95 22.62
CA ILE A 132 23.81 -6.01 21.16
C ILE A 132 24.18 -7.42 20.70
N LEU A 133 23.26 -8.07 20.01
CA LEU A 133 23.47 -9.36 19.36
C LEU A 133 23.48 -9.16 17.84
N VAL A 134 24.59 -9.45 17.18
CA VAL A 134 24.67 -9.37 15.72
C VAL A 134 24.12 -10.67 15.13
N ALA A 135 23.06 -10.58 14.32
CA ALA A 135 22.54 -11.72 13.57
C ALA A 135 23.60 -12.22 12.58
N ARG A 136 23.56 -13.50 12.21
CA ARG A 136 24.50 -14.04 11.22
C ARG A 136 24.35 -13.30 9.89
N SER A 137 25.47 -12.76 9.40
CA SER A 137 25.56 -12.10 8.10
C SER A 137 25.83 -13.15 7.00
N GLU A 138 24.79 -13.84 6.59
CA GLU A 138 24.79 -14.75 5.42
C GLU A 138 24.05 -14.11 4.23
N ASP A 139 23.82 -14.85 3.14
CA ASP A 139 23.09 -14.37 1.96
C ASP A 139 21.66 -13.89 2.29
N THR A 140 21.09 -14.38 3.40
CA THR A 140 19.76 -14.00 3.89
C THR A 140 19.76 -13.58 5.36
N PRO A 141 20.37 -12.43 5.73
CA PRO A 141 20.61 -12.08 7.13
C PRO A 141 19.30 -11.93 7.90
N GLY A 142 19.12 -12.67 8.98
CA GLY A 142 17.96 -12.59 9.87
C GLY A 142 16.61 -12.92 9.23
N CYS A 143 16.62 -13.59 8.07
CA CYS A 143 15.41 -13.98 7.33
C CYS A 143 14.84 -15.32 7.79
N THR A 144 15.64 -16.14 8.47
CA THR A 144 15.27 -17.49 8.90
C THR A 144 15.57 -17.73 10.36
N ALA A 145 14.89 -18.71 10.94
CA ALA A 145 15.15 -19.22 12.28
C ALA A 145 16.63 -19.53 12.52
N GLY A 146 17.27 -20.18 11.54
CA GLY A 146 18.64 -20.67 11.63
C GLY A 146 19.69 -19.56 11.75
N ASP A 147 19.34 -18.33 11.38
CA ASP A 147 20.22 -17.15 11.52
C ASP A 147 20.48 -16.80 12.99
N TYR A 148 19.67 -17.35 13.89
CA TYR A 148 19.71 -17.12 15.34
C TYR A 148 20.10 -18.38 16.15
N ASP A 149 20.35 -19.52 15.50
CA ASP A 149 20.65 -20.76 16.20
C ASP A 149 21.91 -20.63 17.07
N GLY A 150 21.81 -21.03 18.34
CA GLY A 150 22.92 -20.94 19.29
C GLY A 150 23.28 -19.51 19.74
N LEU A 151 22.48 -18.50 19.36
CA LEU A 151 22.62 -17.14 19.86
C LEU A 151 21.68 -16.89 21.04
N GLN A 152 22.11 -16.08 22.01
CA GLN A 152 21.30 -15.66 23.15
C GLN A 152 20.43 -14.46 22.76
N VAL A 153 19.28 -14.74 22.13
CA VAL A 153 18.38 -13.69 21.61
C VAL A 153 17.54 -13.04 22.71
N GLU A 154 17.03 -13.83 23.65
CA GLU A 154 16.18 -13.33 24.75
C GLU A 154 16.87 -12.19 25.51
N GLY A 155 16.20 -11.04 25.59
CA GLY A 155 16.69 -9.83 26.26
C GLY A 155 17.79 -9.07 25.50
N ALA A 156 18.19 -9.50 24.30
CA ALA A 156 19.16 -8.80 23.46
C ALA A 156 18.49 -7.78 22.51
N VAL A 157 19.25 -6.76 22.12
CA VAL A 157 18.91 -5.89 20.98
C VAL A 157 19.61 -6.44 19.75
N VAL A 158 18.85 -7.00 18.82
CA VAL A 158 19.42 -7.69 17.66
C VAL A 158 19.73 -6.70 16.53
N LEU A 159 20.99 -6.70 16.09
CA LEU A 159 21.46 -5.99 14.90
C LEU A 159 21.40 -6.93 13.69
N VAL A 160 20.58 -6.56 12.71
CA VAL A 160 20.37 -7.34 11.49
C VAL A 160 20.70 -6.48 10.27
N ASP A 161 21.57 -6.97 9.40
CA ASP A 161 21.86 -6.28 8.14
C ASP A 161 20.64 -6.26 7.20
N ARG A 162 20.49 -5.15 6.47
CA ARG A 162 19.52 -5.07 5.37
C ARG A 162 19.89 -6.09 4.30
N GLY A 163 18.90 -6.84 3.80
CA GLY A 163 19.16 -7.91 2.86
C GLY A 163 17.91 -8.45 2.19
N SER A 164 17.96 -9.73 1.83
CA SER A 164 17.08 -10.41 0.88
C SER A 164 15.58 -10.44 1.21
N CYS A 165 15.19 -10.37 2.49
CA CYS A 165 13.80 -10.45 2.93
C CYS A 165 13.25 -9.13 3.48
N PRO A 166 11.91 -8.95 3.50
CA PRO A 166 11.26 -7.78 4.08
C PRO A 166 11.61 -7.55 5.56
N PHE A 167 11.64 -6.29 5.99
CA PHE A 167 11.93 -5.94 7.40
C PHE A 167 10.95 -6.56 8.40
N GLY A 168 9.66 -6.62 8.04
CA GLY A 168 8.65 -7.28 8.88
C GLY A 168 8.94 -8.76 9.10
N GLN A 169 9.48 -9.45 8.09
CA GLN A 169 9.90 -10.85 8.26
C GLN A 169 11.09 -10.95 9.22
N LYS A 170 12.10 -10.08 9.09
CA LYS A 170 13.25 -10.05 10.02
C LYS A 170 12.79 -9.87 11.47
N GLN A 171 11.88 -8.91 11.69
CA GLN A 171 11.29 -8.63 12.99
C GLN A 171 10.49 -9.84 13.51
N SER A 172 9.63 -10.46 12.69
CA SER A 172 8.82 -11.61 13.13
C SER A 172 9.67 -12.82 13.49
N VAL A 173 10.69 -13.13 12.69
CA VAL A 173 11.54 -14.31 12.91
C VAL A 173 12.32 -14.20 14.23
N VAL A 174 12.83 -13.01 14.55
CA VAL A 174 13.58 -12.79 15.80
C VAL A 174 12.66 -12.69 17.02
N ALA A 175 11.45 -12.15 16.87
CA ALA A 175 10.49 -12.03 17.97
C ALA A 175 9.93 -13.38 18.46
N GLU A 176 10.14 -14.46 17.70
CA GLU A 176 9.76 -15.83 18.07
C GLU A 176 10.88 -16.62 18.78
N ARG A 177 12.02 -15.98 19.09
CA ARG A 177 13.22 -16.60 19.68
C ARG A 177 13.39 -16.22 21.14
#